data_AF-A0A453P0M1-F1
#
_entry.id   AF-A0A453P0M1-F1
#
_cell.length_a   1.000
_cell.length_b   1.000
_cell.length_c   1.000
_cell.angle_alpha   90.00
_cell.angle_beta   90.00
_cell.angle_gamma   90.00
#
_symmetry.space_group_name_H-M   'P 1'
#
loop_
_entity.id
_entity.type
_entity.pdbx_description
1 polymer ?
#
loop_
_entity_poly.entity_id
_entity_poly.type
_entity_poly.pdbx_seq_one_letter_code
_entity_poly.pdbx_strand_id
1 'polypeptide(L)'
;MLLKILLPSIYLLAYGKLGLSYSAEKAVNLFDYVAKSNDDEPLVFVVGAMAHGKVDKEYSDDYIQISGYPLSAACCLNRICSALEQKWNIQ
;
A
#
# COMPACT_ATOMS: atom_id res chain seq x y z
N MET A 1 0.65 -15.92 13.85
CA MET A 1 0.39 -14.76 12.98
C MET A 1 -0.91 -14.11 13.44
N LEU A 2 -0.83 -13.07 14.28
CA LEU A 2 -2.00 -12.46 14.91
C LEU A 2 -2.55 -11.36 14.00
N LEU A 3 -3.67 -11.64 13.34
CA LEU A 3 -4.44 -10.64 12.58
C LEU A 3 -5.26 -9.81 13.59
N LYS A 4 -4.77 -8.63 13.94
CA LYS A 4 -5.54 -7.64 14.71
C LYS A 4 -6.44 -6.89 13.73
N ILE A 5 -7.74 -7.20 13.75
CA ILE A 5 -8.78 -6.38 13.10
C ILE A 5 -8.94 -5.13 13.98
N LEU A 6 -8.19 -4.08 13.66
CA LEU A 6 -8.33 -2.78 14.30
C LEU A 6 -9.49 -2.02 13.65
N LEU A 7 -10.35 -1.41 14.47
CA LEU A 7 -11.49 -0.64 14.01
C LEU A 7 -11.03 0.45 13.02
N PRO A 8 -11.64 0.56 11.83
CA PRO A 8 -11.13 1.37 10.73
C PRO A 8 -11.17 2.89 11.00
N SER A 9 -11.76 3.36 12.10
CA SER A 9 -12.00 4.80 12.30
C SER A 9 -10.86 5.56 12.98
N ILE A 10 -9.98 4.90 13.75
CA ILE A 10 -8.99 5.59 14.61
C ILE A 10 -7.62 5.81 13.94
N TYR A 11 -7.13 4.86 13.13
CA TYR A 11 -5.88 5.02 12.39
C TYR A 11 -6.04 5.81 11.09
N LEU A 12 -7.27 5.93 10.60
CA LEU A 12 -7.62 6.52 9.30
C LEU A 12 -7.65 8.05 9.30
N LEU A 13 -7.50 8.69 10.47
CA LEU A 13 -7.53 10.15 10.62
C LEU A 13 -6.14 10.77 10.83
N ALA A 14 -5.14 9.97 11.21
CA ALA A 14 -3.84 10.48 11.65
C ALA A 14 -2.70 10.26 10.64
N TYR A 15 -2.83 9.32 9.70
CA TYR A 15 -1.75 8.92 8.80
C TYR A 15 -2.19 8.92 7.34
N GLY A 16 -1.28 9.30 6.44
CA GLY A 16 -1.54 9.34 5.00
C GLY A 16 -1.80 7.95 4.44
N LYS A 17 -2.94 7.79 3.76
CA LYS A 17 -3.39 6.52 3.17
C LYS A 17 -2.97 6.46 1.73
N LEU A 18 -2.17 5.47 1.39
CA LEU A 18 -1.72 5.25 0.03
C LEU A 18 -2.52 4.12 -0.62
N GLY A 19 -3.41 4.48 -1.55
CA GLY A 19 -4.14 3.54 -2.37
C GLY A 19 -3.30 3.00 -3.52
N LEU A 20 -3.36 1.69 -3.75
CA LEU A 20 -2.80 1.10 -4.95
C LEU A 20 -3.88 1.05 -6.04
N SER A 21 -3.61 1.67 -7.19
CA SER A 21 -4.51 1.60 -8.34
C SER A 21 -3.74 1.47 -9.64
N TYR A 22 -4.23 0.59 -10.52
CA TYR A 22 -3.69 0.44 -11.87
C TYR A 22 -3.89 1.72 -12.72
N SER A 23 -5.01 2.42 -12.53
CA SER A 23 -5.36 3.63 -13.28
C SER A 23 -4.86 4.91 -12.62
N ALA A 24 -3.89 4.83 -11.71
CA ALA A 24 -3.29 6.01 -11.10
C ALA A 24 -2.31 6.68 -12.08
N GLU A 25 -2.31 8.02 -12.14
CA GLU A 25 -1.38 8.77 -13.00
C GLU A 25 0.07 8.70 -12.50
N LYS A 26 0.26 8.49 -11.19
CA LYS A 26 1.57 8.51 -10.55
C LYS A 26 2.16 7.11 -10.50
N ALA A 27 2.96 6.76 -11.51
CA ALA A 27 3.77 5.55 -11.49
C ALA A 27 5.00 5.74 -10.60
N VAL A 28 5.14 4.89 -9.58
CA VAL A 28 6.29 4.94 -8.65
C VAL A 28 6.89 3.56 -8.47
N ASN A 29 8.21 3.52 -8.30
CA ASN A 29 8.89 2.33 -7.84
C ASN A 29 8.63 2.15 -6.34
N LEU A 30 8.00 1.04 -5.97
CA LEU A 30 7.62 0.75 -4.59
C LEU A 30 8.84 0.65 -3.67
N PHE A 31 9.96 0.10 -4.15
CA PHE A 31 11.19 -0.05 -3.38
C PHE A 31 11.76 1.33 -3.00
N ASP A 32 11.85 2.24 -3.97
CA ASP A 32 12.33 3.61 -3.73
C ASP A 32 11.37 4.39 -2.82
N TYR A 33 10.06 4.16 -2.96
CA TYR A 33 9.04 4.78 -2.13
C TYR A 33 9.15 4.35 -0.66
N VAL A 34 9.26 3.04 -0.43
CA VAL A 34 9.44 2.47 0.91
C VAL A 34 10.80 2.85 1.49
N ALA A 35 11.87 2.89 0.69
CA ALA A 35 13.19 3.33 1.14
C ALA A 35 13.23 4.82 1.56
N LYS A 36 12.45 5.68 0.89
CA LYS A 36 12.33 7.11 1.24
C LYS A 36 11.45 7.38 2.46
N SER A 37 10.58 6.45 2.83
CA SER A 37 9.72 6.60 3.99
C SER A 37 10.53 6.57 5.28
N ASN A 38 10.17 7.41 6.24
CA ASN A 38 10.83 7.42 7.55
C ASN A 38 10.34 6.24 8.40
N ASP A 39 11.20 5.65 9.25
CA ASP A 39 10.81 4.50 10.09
C ASP A 39 9.88 4.87 11.25
N ASP A 40 9.89 6.15 11.66
CA ASP A 40 9.03 6.67 12.72
C ASP A 40 7.58 6.92 12.27
N GLU A 41 7.32 6.96 10.96
CA GLU A 41 5.97 7.19 10.41
C GLU A 41 5.34 5.88 9.91
N PRO A 42 4.14 5.51 10.40
CA PRO A 42 3.47 4.30 9.95
C PRO A 42 2.94 4.48 8.52
N LEU A 43 3.42 3.64 7.61
CA LEU A 43 2.92 3.55 6.25
C LEU A 43 1.63 2.73 6.18
N VAL A 44 0.57 3.34 5.64
CA VAL A 44 -0.73 2.69 5.45
C VAL A 44 -0.96 2.46 3.96
N PHE A 45 -0.87 1.19 3.53
CA PHE A 45 -1.19 0.78 2.16
C PHE A 45 -2.61 0.24 2.08
N VAL A 46 -3.42 0.79 1.18
CA VAL A 46 -4.78 0.34 0.91
C VAL A 46 -4.78 -0.49 -0.37
N VAL A 47 -4.98 -1.79 -0.20
CA VAL A 47 -5.01 -2.77 -1.29
C VAL A 47 -6.43 -3.28 -1.47
N GLY A 48 -7.00 -3.10 -2.67
CA GLY A 48 -8.30 -3.65 -3.01
C GLY A 48 -8.23 -5.16 -3.23
N ALA A 49 -8.81 -5.95 -2.32
CA ALA A 49 -8.97 -7.39 -2.48
C ALA A 49 -10.29 -7.72 -3.21
N MET A 50 -10.54 -7.07 -4.35
CA MET A 50 -11.78 -7.22 -5.13
C MET A 50 -11.48 -7.88 -6.48
N ALA A 51 -12.39 -8.73 -6.95
CA ALA A 51 -12.27 -9.38 -8.27
C ALA A 51 -12.37 -8.35 -9.42
N HIS A 52 -13.30 -7.40 -9.29
CA HIS A 52 -13.44 -6.24 -10.14
C HIS A 52 -13.93 -5.08 -9.28
N GLY A 53 -13.28 -3.93 -9.37
CA GLY A 53 -13.66 -2.77 -8.57
C GLY A 53 -12.50 -1.80 -8.43
N LYS A 54 -12.83 -0.54 -8.19
CA LYS A 54 -11.85 0.50 -7.86
C LYS A 54 -11.90 0.71 -6.35
N VAL A 55 -10.73 0.88 -5.72
CA VAL A 55 -10.65 1.26 -4.30
C VAL A 55 -11.33 2.62 -4.13
N ASP A 56 -12.25 2.73 -3.17
CA ASP A 56 -12.98 3.96 -2.87
C ASP A 56 -12.06 5.08 -2.38
N LYS A 57 -12.34 6.30 -2.84
CA LYS A 57 -11.56 7.51 -2.52
C LYS A 57 -11.68 7.95 -1.06
N GLU A 58 -12.69 7.50 -0.35
CA GLU A 58 -12.89 7.83 1.08
C GLU A 58 -11.82 7.20 1.98
N TYR A 59 -11.19 6.11 1.53
CA TYR A 59 -10.19 5.37 2.29
C TYR A 59 -8.76 5.61 1.80
N SER A 60 -8.53 6.44 0.77
CA SER A 60 -7.21 6.64 0.19
C SER A 60 -7.01 8.11 -0.17
N ASP A 61 -5.98 8.73 0.40
CA ASP A 61 -5.67 10.14 0.17
C ASP A 61 -4.93 10.32 -1.16
N ASP A 62 -4.02 9.39 -1.47
CA ASP A 62 -3.26 9.36 -2.72
C ASP A 62 -3.33 8.00 -3.39
N TYR A 63 -3.24 7.97 -4.72
CA TYR A 63 -3.13 6.73 -5.49
C TYR A 63 -1.81 6.65 -6.25
N ILE A 64 -1.17 5.50 -6.15
CA ILE A 64 0.03 5.18 -6.92
C ILE A 64 -0.14 3.93 -7.76
N GLN A 65 0.57 3.92 -8.88
CA GLN A 65 0.72 2.78 -9.75
C GLN A 65 2.10 2.16 -9.54
N ILE A 66 2.14 0.89 -9.14
CA ILE A 66 3.39 0.12 -8.91
C ILE A 66 3.79 -0.74 -10.12
N SER A 67 2.90 -0.88 -11.11
CA SER A 67 3.08 -1.74 -12.27
C SER A 67 2.24 -1.26 -13.44
N GLY A 68 2.81 -1.38 -14.65
CA GLY A 68 2.14 -1.13 -15.93
C GLY A 68 1.05 -2.14 -16.30
N TYR A 69 0.78 -3.11 -15.42
CA TYR A 69 -0.21 -4.18 -15.62
C TYR A 69 -1.11 -4.33 -14.40
N PRO A 70 -2.38 -4.73 -14.59
CA PRO A 70 -3.28 -5.03 -13.47
C PRO A 70 -2.74 -6.23 -12.69
N LEU A 71 -2.33 -5.96 -11.44
CA LEU A 71 -1.82 -6.99 -10.52
C LEU A 71 -2.95 -7.50 -9.63
N SER A 72 -2.87 -8.79 -9.27
CA SER A 72 -3.73 -9.35 -8.22
C SER A 72 -3.36 -8.75 -6.86
N ALA A 73 -4.31 -8.72 -5.93
CA ALA A 73 -4.08 -8.23 -4.57
C ALA A 73 -2.92 -8.97 -3.88
N ALA A 74 -2.81 -10.29 -4.10
CA ALA A 74 -1.70 -11.10 -3.58
C ALA A 74 -0.34 -10.66 -4.14
N CYS A 75 -0.25 -10.33 -5.43
CA CYS A 75 0.99 -9.87 -6.03
C CYS A 75 1.38 -8.47 -5.54
N CYS A 76 0.41 -7.58 -5.34
CA CYS A 76 0.63 -6.28 -4.72
C CYS A 76 1.19 -6.43 -3.31
N LEU A 77 0.56 -7.25 -2.47
CA LEU A 77 1.01 -7.51 -1.10
C LEU A 77 2.42 -8.10 -1.08
N ASN A 78 2.72 -9.09 -1.93
CA ASN A 78 4.05 -9.67 -2.01
C ASN A 78 5.11 -8.61 -2.33
N ARG A 79 4.83 -7.70 -3.27
CA ARG A 79 5.76 -6.60 -3.59
C ARG A 79 5.96 -5.63 -2.42
N ILE A 80 4.91 -5.32 -1.67
CA ILE A 80 5.00 -4.46 -0.47
C ILE A 80 5.87 -5.15 0.58
N CYS A 81 5.60 -6.42 0.89
CA CYS A 81 6.39 -7.18 1.85
C CYS A 81 7.85 -7.26 1.43
N SER A 82 8.14 -7.61 0.16
CA SER A 82 9.52 -7.66 -0.33
C SER A 82 10.23 -6.30 -0.29
N ALA A 83 9.51 -5.20 -0.51
CA ALA A 83 10.09 -3.86 -0.40
C ALA A 83 10.43 -3.49 1.05
N LEU A 84 9.57 -3.89 2.00
CA LEU A 84 9.81 -3.70 3.43
C LEU A 84 10.94 -4.60 3.96
N GLU A 85 10.98 -5.86 3.52
CA GLU A 85 12.07 -6.82 3.80
C GLU A 85 13.42 -6.26 3.36
N GLN A 86 13.50 -5.68 2.15
CA GLN A 86 14.71 -5.01 1.67
C GLN A 86 15.07 -3.77 2.49
N LYS A 87 14.08 -2.95 2.88
CA LYS A 87 14.32 -1.75 3.70
C LYS A 87 14.93 -2.10 5.05
N TRP A 88 14.38 -3.11 5.72
CA TRP A 88 14.84 -3.54 7.06
C TRP A 88 15.90 -4.65 7.02
N ASN A 89 16.34 -5.05 5.83
CA ASN A 89 17.34 -6.08 5.61
C ASN A 89 17.00 -7.41 6.32
N ILE A 90 15.73 -7.80 6.26
CA ILE A 90 15.18 -9.04 6.82
C ILE A 90 15.05 -10.04 5.65
N GLN A 91 15.66 -11.22 5.77
CA GLN A 91 15.61 -12.31 4.78
C GLN A 91 14.85 -13.52 5.31
#